data_AF-A0A4Q3EK77-F1
#
_entry.id   AF-A0A4Q3EK77-F1
#
_cell.length_a   1.000
_cell.length_b   1.000
_cell.length_c   1.000
_cell.angle_alpha   90.00
_cell.angle_beta   90.00
_cell.angle_gamma   90.00
#
_symmetry.space_group_name_H-M   'P 1'
#
loop_
_entity.id
_entity.type
_entity.pdbx_description
1 polymer ?
#
loop_
_entity_poly.entity_id
_entity_poly.type
_entity_poly.pdbx_seq_one_letter_code
_entity_poly.pdbx_strand_id
1 'polypeptide(L)'
;MKPLFTALFCATTMFSQVFAQTATPAKKTIAPATNYATLLVAYAQQHIPNDTTQPVVDIHKFVLTWVSGKATPESFFWRSLDGWKICKVSKVIPIAKKSDYDDKWYKLAAINVDDIKPGDLIEVAPLDGGKYRMPAEIPESVHYTLYMRTVTSPWMSLSVPTKIIRRLPDVPLL
;
A
#
# COMPACT_ATOMS: atom_id res chain seq x y z
N MET A 1 9.64 -74.70 -43.31
CA MET A 1 8.51 -75.24 -42.52
C MET A 1 8.32 -74.34 -41.31
N LYS A 2 7.12 -73.78 -41.09
CA LYS A 2 6.72 -73.07 -39.84
C LYS A 2 6.19 -74.11 -38.84
N PRO A 3 6.30 -73.89 -37.51
CA PRO A 3 5.31 -73.09 -36.75
C PRO A 3 5.99 -72.04 -35.84
N LEU A 4 5.45 -70.83 -35.66
CA LEU A 4 4.32 -70.46 -34.76
C LEU A 4 4.63 -70.73 -33.28
N PHE A 5 4.84 -69.68 -32.46
CA PHE A 5 3.98 -69.38 -31.31
C PHE A 5 4.32 -68.03 -30.66
N THR A 6 3.27 -67.46 -30.08
CA THR A 6 3.05 -66.06 -29.75
C THR A 6 3.30 -65.77 -28.26
N ALA A 7 3.77 -64.55 -27.99
CA ALA A 7 3.62 -63.73 -26.78
C ALA A 7 4.20 -64.19 -25.42
N LEU A 8 4.92 -63.26 -24.77
CA LEU A 8 4.35 -62.61 -23.58
C LEU A 8 4.95 -61.22 -23.36
N PHE A 9 4.04 -60.24 -23.29
CA PHE A 9 4.25 -58.88 -22.82
C PHE A 9 4.77 -58.88 -21.37
N CYS A 10 5.77 -58.06 -21.08
CA CYS A 10 5.87 -57.44 -19.75
C CYS A 10 6.41 -56.02 -19.90
N ALA A 11 5.48 -55.07 -19.88
CA ALA A 11 5.77 -53.65 -19.86
C ALA A 11 6.27 -53.26 -18.47
N THR A 12 7.49 -52.75 -18.37
CA THR A 12 7.96 -51.99 -17.20
C THR A 12 8.49 -50.65 -17.67
N THR A 13 7.57 -49.75 -18.02
CA THR A 13 7.87 -48.32 -18.08
C THR A 13 8.11 -47.84 -16.65
N MET A 14 9.39 -47.68 -16.28
CA MET A 14 9.76 -46.97 -15.07
C MET A 14 9.35 -45.50 -15.22
N PHE A 15 8.20 -45.15 -14.65
CA PHE A 15 7.86 -43.77 -14.36
C PHE A 15 8.73 -43.33 -13.17
N SER A 16 9.89 -42.74 -13.46
CA SER A 16 10.63 -41.97 -12.45
C SER A 16 9.77 -40.75 -12.10
N GLN A 17 9.08 -40.84 -10.97
CA GLN A 17 8.39 -39.71 -10.35
C GLN A 17 9.45 -38.67 -9.97
N VAL A 18 9.57 -37.64 -10.81
CA VAL A 18 10.23 -36.40 -10.42
C VAL A 18 9.34 -35.78 -9.35
N PHE A 19 9.69 -36.01 -8.09
CA PHE A 19 9.16 -35.21 -6.99
C PHE A 19 9.66 -33.78 -7.21
N ALA A 20 8.85 -32.98 -7.90
CA ALA A 20 8.96 -31.54 -7.86
C ALA A 20 8.69 -31.14 -6.41
N GLN A 21 9.76 -30.98 -5.63
CA GLN A 21 9.70 -30.25 -4.37
C GLN A 21 9.25 -28.84 -4.73
N THR A 22 7.95 -28.57 -4.56
CA THR A 22 7.42 -27.21 -4.54
C THR A 22 8.09 -26.51 -3.37
N ALA A 23 9.19 -25.82 -3.65
CA ALA A 23 9.79 -24.90 -2.71
C ALA A 23 8.68 -23.92 -2.30
N THR A 24 8.27 -23.99 -1.04
CA THR A 24 7.31 -23.05 -0.47
C THR A 24 7.85 -21.65 -0.76
N PRO A 25 7.10 -20.79 -1.48
CA PRO A 25 7.61 -19.48 -1.86
C PRO A 25 8.04 -18.75 -0.60
N ALA A 26 9.33 -18.39 -0.52
CA ALA A 26 9.86 -17.64 0.60
C ALA A 26 9.00 -16.40 0.81
N LYS A 27 8.53 -16.19 2.05
CA LYS A 27 7.70 -15.04 2.40
C LYS A 27 8.44 -13.76 2.04
N LYS A 28 8.01 -13.08 0.97
CA LYS A 28 8.67 -11.89 0.43
C LYS A 28 8.51 -10.76 1.46
N THR A 29 9.57 -10.45 2.18
CA THR A 29 9.57 -9.35 3.15
C THR A 29 9.62 -8.02 2.41
N ILE A 30 8.57 -7.21 2.55
CA ILE A 30 8.52 -5.84 2.02
C ILE A 30 9.47 -4.97 2.82
N ALA A 31 10.32 -4.19 2.13
CA ALA A 31 11.25 -3.28 2.78
C ALA A 31 10.53 -2.06 3.40
N PRO A 32 11.00 -1.54 4.54
CA PRO A 32 10.43 -0.32 5.11
C PRO A 32 10.78 0.91 4.26
N ALA A 33 9.83 1.84 4.10
CA ALA A 33 10.01 3.06 3.30
C ALA A 33 10.64 4.24 4.08
N THR A 34 11.32 3.98 5.20
CA THR A 34 11.84 5.01 6.12
C THR A 34 12.87 5.95 5.49
N ASN A 35 13.54 5.53 4.42
CA ASN A 35 14.48 6.36 3.66
C ASN A 35 13.80 7.24 2.60
N TYR A 36 12.48 7.11 2.41
CA TYR A 36 11.73 7.77 1.35
C TYR A 36 10.69 8.75 1.88
N ALA A 37 9.98 8.35 2.93
CA ALA A 37 8.99 9.20 3.57
C ALA A 37 8.94 8.96 5.08
N THR A 38 8.60 10.02 5.80
CA THR A 38 8.31 9.98 7.24
C THR A 38 6.83 10.22 7.45
N LEU A 39 6.15 9.29 8.11
CA LEU A 39 4.75 9.45 8.52
C LEU A 39 4.68 10.44 9.69
N LEU A 40 4.03 11.58 9.48
CA LEU A 40 3.81 12.60 10.50
C LEU A 40 2.52 12.36 11.26
N VAL A 41 1.42 12.13 10.52
CA VAL A 41 0.09 11.96 11.09
C VAL A 41 -0.66 10.88 10.34
N ALA A 42 -1.38 10.05 11.07
CA ALA A 42 -2.40 9.15 10.55
C ALA A 42 -3.69 9.36 11.35
N TYR A 43 -4.79 9.67 10.67
CA TYR A 43 -6.09 9.78 11.32
C TYR A 43 -7.16 9.02 10.54
N ALA A 44 -8.10 8.43 11.29
CA ALA A 44 -9.32 7.85 10.77
C ALA A 44 -10.47 8.79 11.14
N GLN A 45 -11.24 9.23 10.14
CA GLN A 45 -12.50 9.91 10.35
C GLN A 45 -13.61 8.91 10.06
N GLN A 46 -14.41 8.59 11.09
CA GLN A 46 -15.66 7.87 10.89
C GLN A 46 -16.66 8.85 10.28
N HIS A 47 -17.03 8.61 9.03
CA HIS A 47 -18.16 9.27 8.43
C HIS A 47 -19.41 8.48 8.79
N ILE A 48 -20.25 9.05 9.66
CA ILE A 48 -21.61 8.56 9.93
C ILE A 48 -22.49 9.16 8.83
N PRO A 49 -23.03 8.37 7.90
CA PRO A 49 -23.89 8.91 6.85
C PRO A 49 -25.17 9.48 7.46
N ASN A 50 -25.74 10.52 6.85
CA ASN A 50 -27.04 11.07 7.25
C ASN A 50 -28.21 10.08 7.03
N ASP A 51 -27.96 8.98 6.32
CA ASP A 51 -28.89 7.88 6.06
C ASP A 51 -28.38 6.61 6.73
N THR A 52 -29.18 6.01 7.60
CA THR A 52 -28.83 4.81 8.37
C THR A 52 -28.65 3.55 7.52
N THR A 53 -29.00 3.60 6.22
CA THR A 53 -28.79 2.50 5.29
C THR A 53 -27.39 2.50 4.65
N GLN A 54 -26.64 3.60 4.75
CA GLN A 54 -25.28 3.68 4.22
C GLN A 54 -24.27 3.19 5.26
N PRO A 55 -23.24 2.43 4.84
CA PRO A 55 -22.21 1.95 5.75
C PRO A 55 -21.37 3.10 6.29
N VAL A 56 -20.96 2.99 7.56
CA VAL A 56 -19.96 3.88 8.15
C VAL A 56 -18.65 3.71 7.38
N VAL A 57 -18.07 4.80 6.91
CA VAL A 57 -16.80 4.79 6.16
C VAL A 57 -15.68 5.32 7.05
N ASP A 58 -14.65 4.51 7.26
CA ASP A 58 -13.41 4.95 7.89
C ASP A 58 -12.49 5.63 6.86
N ILE A 59 -12.54 6.95 6.82
CA ILE A 59 -11.64 7.75 5.98
C ILE A 59 -10.29 7.83 6.66
N HIS A 60 -9.31 7.09 6.13
CA HIS A 60 -7.93 7.18 6.59
C HIS A 60 -7.21 8.29 5.82
N LYS A 61 -6.44 9.13 6.51
CA LYS A 61 -5.59 10.13 5.86
C LYS A 61 -4.23 10.13 6.50
N PHE A 62 -3.20 10.18 5.65
CA PHE A 62 -1.81 10.12 6.05
C PHE A 62 -1.11 11.40 5.62
N VAL A 63 -0.53 12.13 6.55
CA VAL A 63 0.37 13.26 6.24
C VAL A 63 1.79 12.76 6.34
N LEU A 64 2.54 12.90 5.25
CA LEU A 64 3.93 12.47 5.13
C LEU A 64 4.83 13.66 4.83
N THR A 65 6.07 13.62 5.33
CA THR A 65 7.17 14.38 4.75
C THR A 65 7.90 13.49 3.76
N TRP A 66 8.09 13.96 2.53
CA TRP A 66 8.97 13.28 1.58
C TRP A 66 10.43 13.57 1.93
N VAL A 67 11.27 12.55 2.11
CA VAL A 67 12.66 12.73 2.52
C VAL A 67 13.67 12.36 1.44
N SER A 68 13.29 11.55 0.44
CA SER A 68 14.24 11.09 -0.57
C SER A 68 14.53 12.16 -1.62
N GLY A 69 15.80 12.57 -1.73
CA GLY A 69 16.31 13.39 -2.84
C GLY A 69 16.76 12.62 -4.07
N LYS A 70 16.64 11.29 -4.07
CA LYS A 70 17.13 10.41 -5.14
C LYS A 70 16.04 9.66 -5.87
N ALA A 71 14.81 9.73 -5.37
CA ALA A 71 13.69 8.98 -5.93
C ALA A 71 12.43 9.83 -5.89
N THR A 72 11.64 9.69 -6.94
CA THR A 72 10.33 10.31 -7.08
C THR A 72 9.27 9.27 -6.75
N PRO A 73 8.28 9.58 -5.90
CA PRO A 73 7.18 8.66 -5.67
C PRO A 73 6.46 8.36 -6.99
N GLU A 74 5.83 7.20 -7.09
CA GLU A 74 5.07 6.82 -8.28
C GLU A 74 3.63 6.49 -7.91
N SER A 75 3.43 5.64 -6.90
CA SER A 75 2.10 5.29 -6.43
C SER A 75 2.06 4.97 -4.94
N PHE A 76 0.87 5.14 -4.38
CA PHE A 76 0.53 4.87 -2.99
C PHE A 76 -0.73 4.03 -2.90
N PHE A 77 -0.71 3.04 -2.01
CA PHE A 77 -1.80 2.09 -1.81
C PHE A 77 -2.05 1.85 -0.33
N TRP A 78 -3.32 1.93 0.07
CA TRP A 78 -3.74 1.58 1.43
C TRP A 78 -4.36 0.20 1.47
N ARG A 79 -3.86 -0.65 2.38
CA ARG A 79 -4.49 -1.93 2.71
C ARG A 79 -5.42 -1.75 3.91
N SER A 80 -6.71 -1.59 3.66
CA SER A 80 -7.74 -1.65 4.71
C SER A 80 -8.09 -3.12 5.03
N LEU A 81 -9.07 -3.35 5.91
CA LEU A 81 -9.67 -4.68 6.06
C LEU A 81 -10.33 -5.12 4.74
N ASP A 82 -11.16 -4.25 4.17
CA ASP A 82 -12.06 -4.59 3.05
C ASP A 82 -11.36 -4.73 1.70
N GLY A 83 -10.12 -4.27 1.58
CA GLY A 83 -9.40 -4.39 0.33
C GLY A 83 -8.22 -3.45 0.19
N TRP A 84 -7.85 -3.26 -1.07
CA TRP A 84 -6.82 -2.32 -1.52
C TRP A 84 -7.48 -1.08 -2.08
N LYS A 85 -7.02 0.08 -1.61
CA LYS A 85 -7.44 1.38 -2.11
C LYS A 85 -6.23 2.10 -2.69
N ILE A 86 -6.34 2.55 -3.95
CA ILE A 86 -5.39 3.53 -4.50
C ILE A 86 -5.52 4.81 -3.68
N CYS A 87 -4.41 5.46 -3.40
CA CYS A 87 -4.42 6.73 -2.72
C CYS A 87 -4.26 7.89 -3.71
N LYS A 88 -5.05 8.94 -3.52
CA LYS A 88 -4.78 10.26 -4.07
C LYS A 88 -3.69 10.94 -3.25
N VAL A 89 -2.84 11.69 -3.93
CA VAL A 89 -1.82 12.54 -3.32
C VAL A 89 -2.22 14.01 -3.47
N SER A 90 -1.97 14.82 -2.46
CA SER A 90 -2.21 16.26 -2.48
C SER A 90 -1.11 16.98 -1.70
N LYS A 91 -0.71 18.17 -2.14
CA LYS A 91 0.28 18.98 -1.42
C LYS A 91 -0.36 19.58 -0.18
N VAL A 92 0.31 19.44 0.95
CA VAL A 92 -0.08 20.05 2.22
C VAL A 92 0.54 21.45 2.29
N ILE A 93 -0.31 22.46 2.40
CA ILE A 93 0.08 23.86 2.58
C ILE A 93 -0.25 24.23 4.02
N PRO A 94 0.76 24.39 4.91
CA PRO A 94 0.52 24.77 6.30
C PRO A 94 -0.18 26.13 6.39
N ILE A 95 -1.13 26.26 7.33
CA ILE A 95 -1.78 27.55 7.61
C ILE A 95 -1.21 28.08 8.93
N ALA A 96 -0.73 29.32 8.92
CA ALA A 96 -0.13 29.96 10.10
C ALA A 96 -1.14 30.26 11.23
N LYS A 97 -2.45 30.28 10.93
CA LYS A 97 -3.53 30.49 11.89
C LYS A 97 -4.66 29.52 11.60
N LYS A 98 -5.17 28.84 12.62
CA LYS A 98 -6.41 28.07 12.50
C LYS A 98 -7.51 29.06 12.07
N SER A 99 -8.08 28.90 10.89
CA SER A 99 -9.27 29.68 10.52
C SER A 99 -10.48 29.12 11.27
N ASP A 100 -11.39 29.97 11.70
CA ASP A 100 -12.56 29.59 12.52
C ASP A 100 -13.54 28.62 11.82
N TYR A 101 -13.29 28.25 10.57
CA TYR A 101 -14.20 27.47 9.72
C TYR A 101 -13.71 26.08 9.27
N ASP A 102 -12.51 25.64 9.62
CA ASP A 102 -12.06 24.30 9.22
C ASP A 102 -11.21 23.67 10.33
N ASP A 103 -11.54 22.46 10.77
CA ASP A 103 -10.80 21.70 11.78
C ASP A 103 -9.44 21.19 11.29
N LYS A 104 -8.91 21.81 10.23
CA LYS A 104 -7.66 21.46 9.57
C LYS A 104 -6.66 22.59 9.73
N TRP A 105 -5.43 22.21 10.09
CA TRP A 105 -4.30 23.12 10.27
C TRP A 105 -3.53 23.38 8.97
N TYR A 106 -4.03 22.84 7.85
CA TYR A 106 -3.43 22.93 6.53
C TYR A 106 -4.50 22.98 5.43
N LYS A 107 -4.13 23.54 4.28
CA LYS A 107 -4.90 23.44 3.03
C LYS A 107 -4.30 22.36 2.14
N LEU A 108 -5.11 21.84 1.24
CA LEU A 108 -4.67 20.91 0.22
C LEU A 108 -4.64 21.60 -1.14
N ALA A 109 -3.55 21.41 -1.88
CA ALA A 109 -3.46 21.77 -3.27
C ALA A 109 -3.25 20.51 -4.13
N ALA A 110 -3.70 20.57 -5.38
CA ALA A 110 -3.34 19.55 -6.35
C ALA A 110 -1.83 19.54 -6.58
N ILE A 111 -1.27 18.36 -6.75
CA ILE A 111 0.15 18.13 -7.07
C ILE A 111 0.24 16.89 -7.93
N ASN A 112 1.11 16.90 -8.95
CA ASN A 112 1.47 15.67 -9.64
C ASN A 112 2.51 14.94 -8.82
N VAL A 113 2.47 13.61 -8.80
CA VAL A 113 3.40 12.81 -8.01
C VAL A 113 4.86 13.07 -8.43
N ASP A 114 5.07 13.39 -9.71
CA ASP A 114 6.39 13.72 -10.28
C ASP A 114 6.97 15.04 -9.78
N ASP A 115 6.14 15.94 -9.24
CA ASP A 115 6.55 17.26 -8.76
C ASP A 115 6.97 17.25 -7.26
N ILE A 116 6.88 16.10 -6.59
CA ILE A 116 7.18 15.96 -5.16
C ILE A 116 8.70 16.02 -4.92
N LYS A 117 9.12 16.94 -4.05
CA LYS A 117 10.53 17.19 -3.72
C LYS A 117 10.84 16.83 -2.26
N PRO A 118 12.13 16.63 -1.91
CA PRO A 118 12.54 16.49 -0.51
C PRO A 118 12.05 17.66 0.33
N GLY A 119 11.51 17.36 1.50
CA GLY A 119 10.92 18.33 2.41
C GLY A 119 9.45 18.65 2.14
N ASP A 120 8.89 18.28 0.98
CA ASP A 120 7.47 18.51 0.72
C ASP A 120 6.60 17.72 1.70
N LEU A 121 5.54 18.38 2.17
CA LEU A 121 4.47 17.76 2.93
C LEU A 121 3.37 17.33 1.97
N ILE A 122 2.96 16.07 2.07
CA ILE A 122 1.90 15.50 1.23
C ILE A 122 0.82 14.81 2.08
N GLU A 123 -0.43 14.95 1.67
CA GLU A 123 -1.54 14.13 2.15
C GLU A 123 -1.72 12.97 1.17
N VAL A 124 -1.76 11.77 1.71
CA VAL A 124 -2.08 10.53 1.01
C VAL A 124 -3.44 10.05 1.54
N ALA A 125 -4.44 10.03 0.68
CA ALA A 125 -5.82 9.70 1.04
C ALA A 125 -6.34 8.56 0.16
N PRO A 126 -6.80 7.42 0.72
CA PRO A 126 -7.44 6.35 -0.02
C PRO A 126 -8.67 6.87 -0.77
N LEU A 127 -8.79 6.49 -2.04
CA LEU A 127 -9.97 6.74 -2.84
C LEU A 127 -11.02 5.67 -2.55
N ASP A 128 -12.23 6.10 -2.20
CA ASP A 128 -13.38 5.22 -2.06
C ASP A 128 -13.97 4.85 -3.42
N GLY A 129 -14.58 3.66 -3.52
CA GLY A 129 -15.26 3.19 -4.73
C GLY A 129 -14.39 2.43 -5.75
N GLY A 130 -13.07 2.34 -5.55
CA GLY A 130 -12.18 1.57 -6.41
C GLY A 130 -11.91 0.16 -5.89
N LYS A 131 -12.31 -0.88 -6.64
CA LYS A 131 -11.86 -2.27 -6.40
C LYS A 131 -10.60 -2.54 -7.21
N TYR A 132 -9.44 -2.14 -6.69
CA TYR A 132 -8.17 -2.37 -7.36
C TYR A 132 -7.61 -3.74 -7.02
N ARG A 133 -7.08 -4.46 -8.02
CA ARG A 133 -6.39 -5.74 -7.80
C ARG A 133 -5.05 -5.48 -7.11
N MET A 134 -4.72 -6.32 -6.14
CA MET A 134 -3.46 -6.27 -5.42
C MET A 134 -2.29 -6.56 -6.39
N PRO A 135 -1.20 -5.76 -6.37
CA PRO A 135 0.05 -6.15 -7.02
C PRO A 135 0.57 -7.46 -6.40
N ALA A 136 0.90 -8.45 -7.23
CA ALA A 136 1.30 -9.79 -6.76
C ALA A 136 2.55 -9.78 -5.85
N GLU A 137 3.31 -8.69 -5.82
CA GLU A 137 4.51 -8.57 -4.99
C GLU A 137 4.25 -8.26 -3.52
N ILE A 138 3.01 -7.93 -3.12
CA ILE A 138 2.71 -7.51 -1.75
C ILE A 138 2.02 -8.63 -0.95
N PRO A 139 2.52 -8.99 0.25
CA PRO A 139 1.89 -10.00 1.09
C PRO A 139 0.45 -9.61 1.51
N GLU A 140 -0.50 -10.53 1.31
CA GLU A 140 -1.91 -10.32 1.64
C GLU A 140 -2.18 -10.13 3.15
N SER A 141 -1.25 -10.61 3.99
CA SER A 141 -1.46 -10.80 5.43
C SER A 141 -1.33 -9.56 6.29
N VAL A 142 -0.85 -8.42 5.76
CA VAL A 142 -0.57 -7.23 6.57
C VAL A 142 -1.58 -6.13 6.27
N HIS A 143 -2.62 -6.06 7.10
CA HIS A 143 -3.62 -5.01 7.08
C HIS A 143 -3.12 -3.71 7.71
N TYR A 144 -3.84 -2.62 7.48
CA TYR A 144 -3.56 -1.29 8.03
C TYR A 144 -2.15 -0.80 7.72
N THR A 145 -1.71 -1.01 6.48
CA THR A 145 -0.37 -0.63 6.02
C THR A 145 -0.48 0.23 4.79
N LEU A 146 0.26 1.34 4.78
CA LEU A 146 0.43 2.19 3.62
C LEU A 146 1.62 1.65 2.82
N TYR A 147 1.38 1.26 1.59
CA TYR A 147 2.39 0.83 0.65
C TYR A 147 2.70 1.95 -0.33
N MET A 148 3.96 2.00 -0.75
CA MET A 148 4.40 2.94 -1.76
C MET A 148 5.47 2.31 -2.65
N ARG A 149 5.62 2.87 -3.84
CA ARG A 149 6.75 2.61 -4.74
C ARG A 149 7.25 3.91 -5.33
N THR A 150 8.51 3.91 -5.71
CA THR A 150 9.11 4.93 -6.56
C THR A 150 9.34 4.33 -7.94
N VAL A 151 9.64 5.18 -8.93
CA VAL A 151 9.94 4.76 -10.32
C VAL A 151 11.00 3.65 -10.39
N THR A 152 11.93 3.62 -9.43
CA THR A 152 13.10 2.72 -9.42
C THR A 152 13.12 1.72 -8.28
N SER A 153 12.13 1.73 -7.38
CA SER A 153 12.13 0.85 -6.19
C SER A 153 11.06 -0.24 -6.26
N PRO A 154 11.31 -1.41 -5.64
CA PRO A 154 10.23 -2.35 -5.35
C PRO A 154 9.23 -1.73 -4.38
N TRP A 155 8.09 -2.38 -4.18
CA TRP A 155 7.14 -2.00 -3.15
C TRP A 155 7.78 -1.95 -1.77
N MET A 156 7.45 -0.88 -1.04
CA MET A 156 7.88 -0.63 0.33
C MET A 156 6.68 -0.33 1.21
N SER A 157 6.82 -0.54 2.52
CA SER A 157 5.77 -0.29 3.49
C SER A 157 6.12 0.84 4.45
N LEU A 158 5.11 1.65 4.74
CA LEU A 158 5.06 2.56 5.87
C LEU A 158 4.11 1.95 6.90
N SER A 159 4.68 1.52 8.03
CA SER A 159 3.91 1.04 9.16
C SER A 159 3.05 2.17 9.71
N VAL A 160 1.74 2.01 9.66
CA VAL A 160 0.80 2.95 10.27
C VAL A 160 0.50 2.47 11.69
N PRO A 161 0.76 3.30 12.72
CA PRO A 161 0.41 2.93 14.08
C PRO A 161 -1.11 2.74 14.20
N THR A 162 -1.53 1.62 14.78
CA THR A 162 -2.95 1.25 14.97
C THR A 162 -3.67 2.15 15.98
N LYS A 163 -2.92 2.86 16.82
CA LYS A 163 -3.42 3.92 17.70
C LYS A 163 -3.13 5.25 17.03
N ILE A 164 -4.18 5.97 16.63
CA ILE A 164 -4.14 7.32 16.05
C ILE A 164 -3.13 8.18 16.82
N ILE A 165 -2.03 8.60 16.17
CA ILE A 165 -1.02 9.46 16.78
C ILE A 165 -1.30 10.90 16.32
N ARG A 166 -1.87 11.66 17.26
CA ARG A 166 -1.88 13.13 17.40
C ARG A 166 -2.41 13.94 16.19
N ARG A 167 -3.45 14.75 16.45
CA ARG A 167 -3.73 15.98 15.69
C ARG A 167 -2.41 16.77 15.61
N LEU A 168 -2.08 17.44 14.50
CA LEU A 168 -0.94 18.36 14.46
C LEU A 168 -1.17 19.46 15.52
N PRO A 169 -0.42 19.45 16.63
CA PRO A 169 0.51 20.51 16.89
C PRO A 169 1.92 19.91 16.92
N ASP A 170 2.94 20.75 16.74
CA ASP A 170 4.35 20.44 17.00
C ASP A 170 5.22 19.93 15.83
N VAL A 171 4.79 20.02 14.56
CA VAL A 171 5.77 20.00 13.46
C VAL A 171 6.28 21.44 13.27
N PRO A 172 7.53 21.78 13.66
CA PRO A 172 8.08 23.09 13.37
C PRO A 172 8.08 23.28 11.86
N LEU A 173 7.44 24.37 11.42
CA LEU A 173 7.56 24.87 10.06
C LEU A 173 9.04 25.29 9.91
N LEU A 174 9.83 24.44 9.27
CA LEU A 174 11.20 24.74 8.87
C LEU A 174 11.19 25.71 7.69
#